data_AF-A0A967T1N3-F1
#
_entry.id   AF-A0A967T1N3-F1
#
_cell.length_a   1.000
_cell.length_b   1.000
_cell.length_c   1.000
_cell.angle_alpha   90.00
_cell.angle_beta   90.00
_cell.angle_gamma   90.00
#
_symmetry.space_group_name_H-M   'P 1'
#
loop_
_entity.id
_entity.type
_entity.pdbx_description
1 polymer ?
#
loop_
_entity_poly.entity_id
_entity_poly.type
_entity_poly.pdbx_seq_one_letter_code
_entity_poly.pdbx_strand_id
1 'polypeptide(L)'
;GKIIQARMEEILEIVAIEVKRSGYADNLSAGVVLSGGGSLINNVCPLANEILGMDAKIGKPIGLSGGLIEEVNNPIYATGVGLVMHAIKTGSGPTNQAIVPSSTKGSSVEKVMNRIAERMKSWFKEL
;
A
#
# COMPACT_ATOMS: atom_id res chain seq x y z
N GLY A 1 20.21 -18.12 6.33
CA GLY A 1 20.57 -16.72 6.01
C GLY A 1 21.06 -16.56 4.59
N LYS A 2 22.16 -17.22 4.20
CA LYS A 2 22.90 -16.94 2.96
C LYS A 2 22.07 -16.88 1.66
N ILE A 3 21.09 -17.77 1.47
CA ILE A 3 20.23 -17.77 0.27
C ILE A 3 19.31 -16.54 0.22
N ILE A 4 18.67 -16.20 1.35
CA ILE A 4 17.76 -15.03 1.44
C ILE A 4 18.55 -13.74 1.23
N GLN A 5 19.73 -13.65 1.86
CA GLN A 5 20.62 -12.50 1.71
C GLN A 5 21.05 -12.32 0.25
N ALA A 6 21.53 -13.38 -0.43
CA ALA A 6 21.93 -13.30 -1.83
C ALA A 6 20.79 -12.85 -2.76
N ARG A 7 19.55 -13.29 -2.51
CA ARG A 7 18.40 -12.80 -3.28
C ARG A 7 18.05 -11.34 -2.98
N MET A 8 18.22 -10.89 -1.75
CA MET A 8 17.98 -9.50 -1.38
C MET A 8 19.08 -8.59 -1.95
N GLU A 9 20.34 -9.05 -1.95
CA GLU A 9 21.46 -8.39 -2.62
C GLU A 9 21.15 -8.16 -4.10
N GLU A 10 20.80 -9.22 -4.82
CA GLU A 10 20.44 -9.13 -6.25
C GLU A 10 19.29 -8.14 -6.50
N ILE A 11 18.23 -8.17 -5.68
CA ILE A 11 17.10 -7.24 -5.82
C ILE A 11 17.58 -5.79 -5.60
N LEU A 12 18.39 -5.53 -4.58
CA LEU A 12 18.89 -4.20 -4.26
C LEU A 12 19.89 -3.70 -5.32
N GLU A 13 20.68 -4.57 -5.92
CA GLU A 13 21.55 -4.24 -7.06
C GLU A 13 20.74 -3.82 -8.29
N ILE A 14 19.66 -4.54 -8.58
CA ILE A 14 18.72 -4.17 -9.66
C ILE A 14 18.11 -2.79 -9.34
N VAL A 15 17.67 -2.55 -8.10
CA VAL A 15 17.16 -1.24 -7.68
C VAL A 15 18.22 -0.15 -7.87
N ALA A 16 19.49 -0.39 -7.52
CA ALA A 16 20.58 0.57 -7.72
C ALA A 16 20.77 0.95 -9.19
N ILE A 17 20.70 -0.04 -10.09
CA ILE A 17 20.76 0.16 -11.55
C ILE A 17 19.59 1.04 -12.00
N GLU A 18 18.37 0.74 -11.53
CA GLU A 18 17.17 1.49 -11.91
C GLU A 18 17.18 2.94 -11.39
N VAL A 19 17.64 3.16 -10.16
CA VAL A 19 17.79 4.51 -9.60
C VAL A 19 18.78 5.33 -10.44
N LYS A 20 19.93 4.76 -10.80
CA LYS A 20 20.90 5.43 -11.69
C LYS A 20 20.29 5.70 -13.06
N ARG A 21 19.62 4.71 -13.66
CA ARG A 21 18.97 4.84 -14.97
C ARG A 21 17.88 5.91 -14.99
N SER A 22 17.19 6.13 -13.87
CA SER A 22 16.17 7.17 -13.74
C SER A 22 16.70 8.60 -13.82
N GLY A 23 18.01 8.80 -13.60
CA GLY A 23 18.63 10.14 -13.55
C GLY A 23 18.43 10.89 -12.23
N TYR A 24 17.72 10.30 -11.25
CA TYR A 24 17.43 10.94 -9.95
C TYR A 24 18.41 10.57 -8.83
N ALA A 25 19.45 9.77 -9.10
CA ALA A 25 20.37 9.28 -8.07
C ALA A 25 20.92 10.42 -7.19
N ASP A 26 21.33 11.53 -7.80
CA ASP A 26 21.88 12.70 -7.09
C ASP A 26 20.81 13.54 -6.36
N ASN A 27 19.53 13.33 -6.65
CA ASN A 27 18.41 14.03 -6.02
C ASN A 27 17.86 13.31 -4.78
N LEU A 28 18.28 12.07 -4.51
CA LEU A 28 17.78 11.23 -3.41
C LEU A 28 18.48 11.50 -2.07
N SER A 29 18.62 12.78 -1.69
CA SER A 29 19.26 13.20 -0.42
C SER A 29 18.57 12.66 0.84
N ALA A 30 17.28 12.33 0.76
CA ALA A 30 16.51 11.76 1.87
C ALA A 30 16.69 10.24 2.03
N GLY A 31 17.38 9.58 1.09
CA GLY A 31 17.57 8.13 1.08
C GLY A 31 16.38 7.34 0.57
N VAL A 32 16.24 6.08 1.02
CA VAL A 32 15.18 5.15 0.61
C VAL A 32 14.29 4.72 1.77
N VAL A 33 13.05 4.41 1.43
CA VAL A 33 12.07 3.85 2.36
C VAL A 33 11.65 2.47 1.85
N LEU A 34 11.94 1.43 2.62
CA LEU A 34 11.57 0.05 2.33
C LEU A 34 10.21 -0.26 2.98
N SER A 35 9.26 -0.79 2.22
CA SER A 35 7.92 -1.18 2.71
C SER A 35 7.54 -2.61 2.31
N GLY A 36 6.37 -3.08 2.75
CA GLY A 36 5.88 -4.42 2.45
C GLY A 36 6.56 -5.53 3.27
N GLY A 37 6.20 -6.79 3.01
CA GLY A 37 6.71 -7.92 3.79
C GLY A 37 8.22 -8.16 3.67
N GLY A 38 8.80 -7.88 2.49
CA GLY A 38 10.26 -8.02 2.28
C GLY A 38 11.10 -7.08 3.17
N SER A 39 10.51 -5.97 3.62
CA SER A 39 11.17 -5.03 4.54
C SER A 39 11.28 -5.56 5.98
N LEU A 40 10.62 -6.67 6.32
CA LEU A 40 10.72 -7.32 7.63
C LEU A 40 11.88 -8.33 7.72
N ILE A 41 12.62 -8.53 6.63
CA ILE A 41 13.81 -9.39 6.65
C ILE A 41 14.86 -8.76 7.59
N ASN A 42 15.40 -9.58 8.48
CA ASN A 42 16.43 -9.14 9.43
C ASN A 42 17.61 -8.49 8.69
N ASN A 43 18.05 -7.34 9.20
CA ASN A 43 19.18 -6.56 8.67
C ASN A 43 19.01 -6.05 7.23
N VAL A 44 17.77 -5.91 6.72
CA VAL A 44 17.56 -5.38 5.36
C VAL A 44 17.99 -3.92 5.21
N CYS A 45 17.81 -3.07 6.23
CA CYS A 45 18.26 -1.67 6.17
C CYS A 45 19.79 -1.54 6.06
N PRO A 46 20.60 -2.18 6.93
CA PRO A 46 22.05 -2.22 6.75
C PRO A 46 22.49 -2.69 5.36
N LEU A 47 21.87 -3.75 4.84
CA LEU A 47 22.17 -4.28 3.51
C LEU A 47 21.83 -3.28 2.39
N ALA A 48 20.67 -2.63 2.49
CA ALA A 48 20.27 -1.59 1.54
C ALA A 48 21.18 -0.37 1.61
N ASN A 49 21.64 0.03 2.81
CA ASN A 49 22.61 1.12 2.96
C ASN A 49 23.91 0.81 2.22
N GLU A 50 24.41 -0.41 2.37
CA GLU A 50 25.65 -0.86 1.74
C GLU A 50 25.53 -0.85 0.20
N ILE A 51 24.48 -1.45 -0.35
CA ILE A 51 24.33 -1.63 -1.79
C ILE A 51 23.92 -0.33 -2.50
N LEU A 52 23.02 0.45 -1.90
CA LEU A 52 22.48 1.65 -2.52
C LEU A 52 23.34 2.89 -2.24
N GLY A 53 24.22 2.84 -1.23
CA GLY A 53 25.05 3.98 -0.82
C GLY A 53 24.24 5.15 -0.24
N MET A 54 23.05 4.88 0.29
CA MET A 54 22.12 5.89 0.82
C MET A 54 21.37 5.34 2.04
N ASP A 55 20.91 6.24 2.92
CA ASP A 55 20.23 5.84 4.16
C ASP A 55 18.87 5.16 3.87
N ALA A 56 18.66 3.98 4.43
CA ALA A 56 17.48 3.15 4.22
C ALA A 56 16.68 3.01 5.52
N LYS A 57 15.37 3.26 5.43
CA LYS A 57 14.44 3.19 6.58
C LYS A 57 13.29 2.26 6.30
N ILE A 58 12.72 1.69 7.35
CA ILE A 58 11.48 0.91 7.25
C ILE A 58 10.29 1.88 7.23
N GLY A 59 9.52 1.83 6.15
CA GLY A 59 8.30 2.59 5.95
C GLY A 59 7.08 1.86 6.51
N LYS A 60 6.34 2.56 7.37
CA LYS A 60 5.05 2.10 7.91
C LYS A 60 3.93 3.01 7.40
N PRO A 61 2.68 2.53 7.34
CA PRO A 61 1.56 3.40 7.00
C PRO A 61 1.45 4.58 7.97
N ILE A 62 1.16 5.76 7.45
CA ILE A 62 0.98 7.00 8.23
C ILE A 62 -0.34 7.69 7.83
N GLY A 63 -0.80 8.63 8.65
CA GLY A 63 -2.00 9.44 8.37
C GLY A 63 -3.32 8.79 8.77
N LEU A 64 -3.27 7.69 9.52
CA LEU A 64 -4.43 7.07 10.15
C LEU A 64 -4.74 7.70 11.51
N SER A 65 -6.02 7.84 11.82
CA SER A 65 -6.53 8.30 13.11
C SER A 65 -7.60 7.33 13.63
N GLY A 66 -7.62 7.04 14.93
CA GLY A 66 -8.63 6.17 15.57
C GLY A 66 -8.07 4.86 16.12
N GLY A 67 -8.95 3.91 16.41
CA GLY A 67 -8.63 2.71 17.19
C GLY A 67 -7.90 1.59 16.45
N LEU A 68 -7.69 1.68 15.13
CA LEU A 68 -7.06 0.62 14.32
C LEU A 68 -5.57 0.86 14.03
N ILE A 69 -4.99 1.95 14.56
CA ILE A 69 -3.64 2.38 14.18
C ILE A 69 -2.60 1.33 14.55
N GLU A 70 -2.71 0.73 15.73
CA GLU A 70 -1.71 -0.22 16.23
C GLU A 70 -1.69 -1.51 15.41
N GLU A 71 -2.86 -2.02 15.01
CA GLU A 71 -2.99 -3.24 14.22
C GLU A 71 -2.35 -3.10 12.83
N VAL A 72 -2.40 -1.91 12.25
CA VAL A 72 -1.87 -1.65 10.90
C VAL A 72 -0.51 -0.95 10.92
N ASN A 73 0.11 -0.77 12.09
CA ASN A 73 1.43 -0.17 12.26
C ASN A 73 2.58 -1.13 11.84
N ASN A 74 2.45 -1.68 10.64
CA ASN A 74 3.36 -2.66 10.07
C ASN A 74 3.54 -2.41 8.55
N PRO A 75 4.78 -2.46 8.02
CA PRO A 75 5.06 -2.27 6.59
C PRO A 75 4.23 -3.14 5.65
N ILE A 76 3.76 -4.32 6.09
CA ILE A 76 2.90 -5.21 5.28
C ILE A 76 1.59 -4.55 4.85
N TYR A 77 1.11 -3.56 5.61
CA TYR A 77 -0.15 -2.86 5.34
C TYR A 77 0.04 -1.55 4.56
N ALA A 78 1.27 -1.17 4.19
CA ALA A 78 1.58 0.10 3.53
C ALA A 78 0.73 0.34 2.27
N THR A 79 0.63 -0.67 1.40
CA THR A 79 -0.14 -0.55 0.15
C THR A 79 -1.64 -0.42 0.42
N GLY A 80 -2.20 -1.30 1.25
CA GLY A 80 -3.65 -1.30 1.52
C GLY A 80 -4.12 0.00 2.16
N VAL A 81 -3.41 0.46 3.20
CA VAL A 81 -3.69 1.75 3.84
C VAL A 81 -3.49 2.90 2.87
N GLY A 82 -2.40 2.90 2.11
CA GLY A 82 -2.09 3.94 1.12
C GLY A 82 -3.19 4.10 0.07
N LEU A 83 -3.77 3.00 -0.42
CA LEU A 83 -4.88 3.02 -1.36
C LEU A 83 -6.15 3.64 -0.77
N VAL A 84 -6.52 3.27 0.46
CA VAL A 84 -7.68 3.84 1.15
C VAL A 84 -7.49 5.34 1.37
N MET A 85 -6.31 5.74 1.85
CA MET A 85 -5.96 7.15 2.05
C MET A 85 -5.96 7.93 0.73
N HIS A 86 -5.46 7.32 -0.35
CA HIS A 86 -5.49 7.92 -1.68
C HIS A 86 -6.93 8.16 -2.15
N ALA A 87 -7.82 7.17 -2.02
CA ALA A 87 -9.23 7.29 -2.40
C ALA A 87 -9.94 8.42 -1.63
N ILE A 88 -9.70 8.54 -0.32
CA ILE A 88 -10.23 9.62 0.52
C ILE A 88 -9.71 10.99 0.02
N LYS A 89 -8.41 11.09 -0.28
CA LYS A 89 -7.76 12.35 -0.68
C LYS A 89 -8.17 12.83 -2.07
N THR A 90 -8.26 11.93 -3.05
CA THR A 90 -8.57 12.30 -4.44
C THR A 90 -10.06 12.52 -4.68
N GLY A 91 -10.90 12.46 -3.63
CA GLY A 91 -12.35 12.54 -3.79
C GLY A 91 -12.91 11.37 -4.62
N SER A 92 -12.14 10.28 -4.76
CA SER A 92 -12.62 8.98 -5.25
C SER A 92 -13.23 8.13 -4.12
N GLY A 93 -13.44 8.73 -2.93
CA GLY A 93 -14.63 8.40 -2.17
C GLY A 93 -15.82 8.49 -3.12
N PRO A 94 -16.86 7.64 -2.97
CA PRO A 94 -17.98 7.66 -3.89
C PRO A 94 -18.40 9.11 -4.06
N THR A 95 -18.27 9.61 -5.29
CA THR A 95 -18.94 10.82 -5.74
C THR A 95 -20.28 10.86 -5.03
N ASN A 96 -20.64 12.00 -4.46
CA ASN A 96 -22.01 12.25 -4.06
C ASN A 96 -22.95 12.12 -5.29
N GLN A 97 -23.24 10.90 -5.72
CA GLN A 97 -24.56 10.36 -5.45
C GLN A 97 -24.51 9.86 -4.00
N ALA A 98 -24.84 10.76 -3.08
CA ALA A 98 -25.16 10.36 -1.73
C ALA A 98 -26.27 9.31 -1.83
N ILE A 99 -25.98 8.07 -1.43
CA ILE A 99 -27.02 7.15 -0.94
C ILE A 99 -26.82 7.00 0.56
N VAL A 100 -26.56 8.12 1.22
CA VAL A 100 -27.10 8.36 2.55
C VAL A 100 -28.27 9.30 2.36
N PRO A 101 -29.49 8.78 2.15
CA PRO A 101 -30.64 9.56 2.53
C PRO A 101 -30.51 9.75 4.04
N SER A 102 -30.39 11.01 4.44
CA SER A 102 -30.91 11.43 5.72
C SER A 102 -32.23 10.70 6.00
N SER A 103 -32.33 10.15 7.21
CA SER A 103 -33.59 9.73 7.85
C SER A 103 -34.03 8.27 7.64
N THR A 104 -34.04 7.55 8.77
CA THR A 104 -35.09 6.61 9.20
C THR A 104 -34.98 5.12 8.81
N LYS A 105 -34.79 4.30 9.87
CA LYS A 105 -35.17 2.89 10.07
C LYS A 105 -35.37 1.98 8.83
N GLY A 106 -34.54 0.94 8.74
CA GLY A 106 -35.01 -0.43 8.47
C GLY A 106 -34.92 -1.01 7.06
N SER A 107 -34.69 -0.26 5.97
CA SER A 107 -34.78 -0.83 4.60
C SER A 107 -33.50 -0.77 3.74
N SER A 108 -32.39 -0.22 4.25
CA SER A 108 -31.19 0.05 3.41
C SER A 108 -30.28 -1.14 3.17
N VAL A 109 -30.26 -2.17 4.03
CA VAL A 109 -29.36 -3.32 3.85
C VAL A 109 -29.84 -4.23 2.71
N GLU A 110 -31.15 -4.45 2.62
CA GLU A 110 -31.77 -5.30 1.59
C GLU A 110 -31.59 -4.72 0.17
N LYS A 111 -31.69 -3.39 0.03
CA LYS A 111 -31.42 -2.69 -1.25
C LYS A 111 -29.95 -2.69 -1.67
N VAL A 112 -29.03 -2.85 -0.72
CA VAL A 112 -27.60 -2.99 -1.00
C VAL A 112 -27.30 -4.43 -1.45
N MET A 113 -27.87 -5.43 -0.75
CA MET A 113 -27.69 -6.84 -1.09
C MET A 113 -28.27 -7.18 -2.48
N ASN A 114 -29.45 -6.65 -2.81
CA ASN A 114 -30.05 -6.86 -4.13
C ASN A 114 -29.22 -6.26 -5.27
N ARG A 115 -28.55 -5.11 -5.04
CA ARG A 115 -27.67 -4.50 -6.04
C ARG A 115 -26.37 -5.28 -6.23
N ILE A 116 -25.86 -5.92 -5.19
CA ILE A 116 -24.68 -6.80 -5.30
C ILE A 116 -25.04 -8.08 -6.05
N ALA A 117 -26.20 -8.67 -5.76
CA ALA A 117 -26.68 -9.87 -6.43
C ALA A 117 -26.87 -9.69 -7.95
N GLU A 118 -27.41 -8.55 -8.39
CA GLU A 118 -27.59 -8.28 -9.82
C GLU A 118 -26.26 -8.09 -10.57
N ARG A 119 -25.25 -7.50 -9.92
CA ARG A 119 -23.91 -7.36 -10.52
C ARG A 119 -23.22 -8.72 -10.69
N MET A 120 -23.36 -9.62 -9.71
CA MET A 120 -22.82 -10.98 -9.81
C MET A 120 -23.51 -11.80 -10.89
N LYS A 121 -24.84 -11.68 -11.05
CA LYS A 121 -25.57 -12.34 -12.14
C LYS A 121 -25.14 -11.85 -13.52
N SER A 122 -24.85 -10.55 -13.66
CA SER A 122 -24.36 -9.97 -14.91
C SER A 122 -23.01 -10.57 -15.31
N TRP A 123 -22.07 -10.66 -14.36
CA TRP A 123 -20.75 -11.24 -14.61
C TRP A 123 -20.80 -12.73 -14.94
N PHE A 124 -21.74 -13.48 -14.37
CA PHE A 124 -21.90 -14.89 -14.68
C PHE A 124 -22.62 -15.15 -16.01
N LYS A 125 -23.28 -14.13 -16.58
CA LYS A 125 -23.88 -14.18 -17.92
C LYS A 125 -22.90 -13.83 -19.05
N GLU A 126 -21.80 -13.18 -18.70
CA GLU A 126 -20.73 -12.83 -19.63
C GLU A 126 -19.62 -13.91 -19.71
N LEU A 127 -19.76 -14.99 -18.92
CA LEU A 127 -18.98 -16.23 -18.95
C LEU A 127 -19.72 -17.31 -19.74
#